data_AF-A0A7C4FVP2-F1
#
_entry.id   AF-A0A7C4FVP2-F1
#
_cell.length_a   1.000
_cell.length_b   1.000
_cell.length_c   1.000
_cell.angle_alpha   90.00
_cell.angle_beta   90.00
_cell.angle_gamma   90.00
#
_symmetry.space_group_name_H-M   'P 1'
#
loop_
_entity.id
_entity.type
_entity.pdbx_description
1 polymer ?
#
loop_
_entity_poly.entity_id
_entity_poly.type
_entity_poly.pdbx_seq_one_letter_code
_entity_poly.pdbx_strand_id
1 'polypeptide(L)'
;MKLSYIGICEVTSLNEQILLLDHRRELLEVQVVLEDERMDGEEVATEVKEAYYKITSRQYINEKEIRKEIKKFGTLQVRIRAVSSRTQEKINTLINLLNLKKRASENLRMLRDNLQKQGAPLFSSHDKEFNRCLGLINESEVRINHEIDLISKTSSTYTDVIALIESILKHIEFIVGEFDAITIWYRPEHAITLQGIRNVIPDLERFVQELYSFIGQISPIFIVHLVEQSVQQPMLFFYVLIQLLLRVFLILAVRVVLPRLRNLLLTCEYANHIPNILRLLALFVVDYVLHYFVLLGIWTFFYLIVRFHIISNHYVHILFYLASIPYVLYAFFLGIHYFVSFNRKHNFAIISRDYLDRFIRVLSILSYAMVSIVFFRKALMTGIYHKSELPAILLAVNFIIIQV
;
A
#
# COMPACT_ATOMS: atom_id res chain seq x y z
N MET A 1 69.02 -31.02 -12.85
CA MET A 1 68.29 -29.75 -13.01
C MET A 1 67.38 -29.70 -14.25
N LYS A 2 67.84 -30.08 -15.45
CA LYS A 2 67.06 -29.91 -16.71
C LYS A 2 65.81 -30.80 -16.85
N LEU A 3 65.88 -32.08 -16.46
CA LEU A 3 64.70 -32.95 -16.35
C LEU A 3 63.66 -32.45 -15.33
N SER A 4 64.09 -31.65 -14.34
CA SER A 4 63.19 -31.08 -13.33
C SER A 4 62.26 -30.02 -13.93
N TYR A 5 62.72 -29.25 -14.91
CA TYR A 5 61.93 -28.16 -15.51
C TYR A 5 60.81 -28.70 -16.38
N ILE A 6 61.09 -29.71 -17.21
CA ILE A 6 60.08 -30.36 -18.06
C ILE A 6 59.01 -31.02 -17.18
N GLY A 7 59.41 -31.75 -16.13
CA GLY A 7 58.47 -32.36 -15.19
C GLY A 7 57.57 -31.35 -14.49
N ILE A 8 58.12 -30.19 -14.07
CA ILE A 8 57.31 -29.11 -13.47
C ILE A 8 56.32 -28.54 -14.49
N CYS A 9 56.75 -28.28 -15.73
CA CYS A 9 55.87 -27.78 -16.79
C CYS A 9 54.76 -28.77 -17.16
N GLU A 10 55.05 -30.07 -17.21
CA GLU A 10 54.05 -31.12 -17.49
C GLU A 10 53.01 -31.23 -16.37
N VAL A 11 53.46 -31.24 -15.11
CA VAL A 11 52.56 -31.26 -13.95
C VAL A 11 51.70 -30.00 -13.93
N THR A 12 52.27 -28.84 -14.25
CA THR A 12 51.54 -27.56 -14.29
C THR A 12 50.47 -27.57 -15.38
N SER A 13 50.81 -28.00 -16.60
CA SER A 13 49.86 -28.07 -17.72
C SER A 13 48.71 -29.06 -17.45
N LEU A 14 49.00 -30.21 -16.84
CA LEU A 14 47.98 -31.18 -16.42
C LEU A 14 47.07 -30.60 -15.32
N ASN A 15 47.64 -29.92 -14.34
CA ASN A 15 46.87 -29.29 -13.26
C ASN A 15 45.93 -28.19 -13.79
N GLU A 16 46.39 -27.36 -14.73
CA GLU A 16 45.52 -26.39 -15.43
C GLU A 16 44.44 -27.06 -16.27
N GLN A 17 44.69 -28.25 -16.82
CA GLN A 17 43.63 -29.00 -17.50
C GLN A 17 42.50 -29.38 -16.56
N ILE A 18 42.86 -29.85 -15.35
CA ILE A 18 41.91 -30.25 -14.32
C ILE A 18 41.10 -29.03 -13.87
N LEU A 19 41.79 -27.92 -13.57
CA LEU A 19 41.15 -26.67 -13.14
C LEU A 19 40.21 -26.09 -14.20
N LEU A 20 40.61 -26.15 -15.48
CA LEU A 20 39.75 -25.75 -16.59
C LEU A 20 38.44 -26.56 -16.64
N LEU A 21 38.54 -27.89 -16.44
CA LEU A 21 37.37 -28.76 -16.40
C LEU A 21 36.50 -28.49 -15.18
N ASP A 22 37.10 -28.24 -14.01
CA ASP A 22 36.37 -27.89 -12.79
C ASP A 22 35.61 -26.57 -12.94
N HIS A 23 36.21 -25.53 -13.52
CA HIS A 23 35.52 -24.26 -13.78
C HIS A 23 34.41 -24.38 -14.82
N ARG A 24 34.58 -25.28 -15.80
CA ARG A 24 33.52 -25.58 -16.76
C ARG A 24 32.35 -26.32 -16.10
N ARG A 25 32.63 -27.25 -15.17
CA ARG A 25 31.60 -27.89 -14.36
C ARG A 25 30.86 -26.85 -13.52
N GLU A 26 31.59 -25.98 -12.83
CA GLU A 26 30.99 -24.93 -12.00
C GLU A 26 30.10 -23.99 -12.82
N LEU A 27 30.52 -23.58 -14.02
CA LEU A 27 29.67 -22.77 -14.91
C LEU A 27 28.35 -23.49 -15.25
N LEU A 28 28.39 -24.79 -15.56
CA LEU A 28 27.19 -25.57 -15.85
C LEU A 28 26.29 -25.70 -14.61
N GLU A 29 26.86 -25.94 -13.43
CA GLU A 29 26.12 -26.00 -12.17
C GLU A 29 25.38 -24.69 -11.89
N VAL A 30 26.02 -23.54 -12.13
CA VAL A 30 25.40 -22.23 -11.93
C VAL A 30 24.31 -21.94 -12.96
N GLN A 31 24.49 -22.39 -14.21
CA GLN A 31 23.43 -22.30 -15.22
C GLN A 31 22.20 -23.13 -14.85
N VAL A 32 22.39 -24.31 -14.24
CA VAL A 32 21.28 -25.11 -13.70
C VAL A 32 20.58 -24.35 -12.59
N VAL A 33 21.34 -23.79 -11.63
CA VAL A 33 20.75 -22.97 -10.55
C VAL A 33 19.96 -21.78 -11.10
N LEU A 34 20.43 -21.13 -12.16
CA LEU A 34 19.71 -20.02 -12.79
C LEU A 34 18.36 -20.46 -13.37
N GLU A 35 18.32 -21.59 -14.06
CA GLU A 35 17.06 -22.11 -14.61
C GLU A 35 16.12 -22.62 -13.50
N ASP A 36 16.64 -23.24 -12.44
CA ASP A 36 15.86 -23.66 -11.28
C ASP A 36 15.22 -22.45 -10.58
N GLU A 37 15.99 -21.39 -10.29
CA GLU A 37 15.47 -20.16 -9.69
C GLU A 37 14.48 -19.43 -10.61
N ARG A 38 14.61 -19.59 -11.93
CA ARG A 38 13.67 -19.03 -12.91
C ARG A 38 12.34 -19.77 -12.87
N MET A 39 12.36 -21.10 -12.77
CA MET A 39 11.15 -21.90 -12.59
C MET A 39 10.46 -21.57 -11.26
N ASP A 40 11.22 -21.53 -10.17
CA ASP A 40 10.72 -21.12 -8.84
C ASP A 40 10.12 -19.70 -8.91
N GLY A 41 10.76 -18.78 -9.61
CA GLY A 41 10.27 -17.41 -9.80
C GLY A 41 8.94 -17.34 -10.55
N GLU A 42 8.73 -18.16 -11.57
CA GLU A 42 7.46 -18.26 -12.30
C GLU A 42 6.36 -18.87 -11.42
N GLU A 43 6.67 -19.87 -10.61
CA GLU A 43 5.75 -20.46 -9.63
C GLU A 43 5.29 -19.39 -8.62
N VAL A 44 6.24 -18.67 -8.01
CA VAL A 44 5.94 -17.59 -7.05
C VAL A 44 5.11 -16.49 -7.71
N ALA A 45 5.44 -16.09 -8.93
CA ALA A 45 4.66 -15.08 -9.64
C ALA A 45 3.21 -15.54 -9.88
N THR A 46 3.00 -16.83 -10.12
CA THR A 46 1.67 -17.43 -10.26
C THR A 46 0.92 -17.41 -8.92
N GLU A 47 1.57 -17.84 -7.83
CA GLU A 47 0.99 -17.80 -6.49
C GLU A 47 0.62 -16.37 -6.05
N VAL A 48 1.48 -15.39 -6.35
CA VAL A 48 1.24 -13.96 -6.08
C VAL A 48 0.01 -13.47 -6.85
N LYS A 49 -0.13 -13.83 -8.13
CA LYS A 49 -1.31 -13.47 -8.94
C LYS A 49 -2.58 -14.10 -8.39
N GLU A 50 -2.54 -15.36 -7.99
CA GLU A 50 -3.69 -16.05 -7.39
C GLU A 50 -4.09 -15.41 -6.05
N ALA A 51 -3.11 -15.12 -5.20
CA ALA A 51 -3.34 -14.42 -3.95
C ALA A 51 -3.96 -13.04 -4.21
N TYR A 52 -3.38 -12.26 -5.13
CA TYR A 52 -3.89 -10.93 -5.49
C TYR A 52 -5.31 -10.98 -6.07
N TYR A 53 -5.63 -11.99 -6.87
CA TYR A 53 -6.99 -12.21 -7.35
C TYR A 53 -7.95 -12.49 -6.19
N LYS A 54 -7.58 -13.35 -5.24
CA LYS A 54 -8.38 -13.63 -4.05
C LYS A 54 -8.57 -12.39 -3.16
N ILE A 55 -7.54 -11.55 -3.06
CA ILE A 55 -7.59 -10.24 -2.39
C ILE A 55 -8.62 -9.33 -3.04
N THR A 56 -8.49 -9.08 -4.35
CA THR A 56 -9.33 -8.13 -5.10
C THR A 56 -10.78 -8.59 -5.22
N SER A 57 -11.00 -9.90 -5.35
CA SER A 57 -12.34 -10.52 -5.38
C SER A 57 -12.96 -10.72 -3.99
N ARG A 58 -12.29 -10.32 -2.90
CA ARG A 58 -12.73 -10.46 -1.50
C ARG A 58 -13.07 -11.91 -1.11
N GLN A 59 -12.32 -12.87 -1.64
CA GLN A 59 -12.51 -14.29 -1.36
C GLN A 59 -11.90 -14.77 -0.03
N TYR A 60 -11.06 -13.95 0.60
CA TYR A 60 -10.57 -14.24 1.96
C TYR A 60 -11.67 -13.94 2.99
N ILE A 61 -12.24 -15.01 3.56
CA ILE A 61 -13.39 -14.91 4.48
C ILE A 61 -12.91 -14.75 5.93
N ASN A 62 -11.75 -15.31 6.29
CA ASN A 62 -11.26 -15.41 7.66
C ASN A 62 -9.84 -14.87 7.86
N GLU A 63 -9.61 -14.15 8.97
CA GLU A 63 -8.29 -13.61 9.35
C GLU A 63 -7.21 -14.71 9.52
N LYS A 64 -7.61 -15.92 9.93
CA LYS A 64 -6.69 -17.06 10.03
C LYS A 64 -6.11 -17.47 8.67
N GLU A 65 -6.88 -17.35 7.59
CA GLU A 65 -6.40 -17.64 6.24
C GLU A 65 -5.41 -16.58 5.78
N ILE A 66 -5.73 -15.30 6.03
CA ILE A 66 -4.83 -14.18 5.72
C ILE A 66 -3.50 -14.32 6.46
N ARG A 67 -3.52 -14.62 7.78
CA ARG A 67 -2.28 -14.84 8.55
C ARG A 67 -1.49 -16.06 8.05
N LYS A 68 -2.18 -17.10 7.57
CA LYS A 68 -1.52 -18.28 6.98
C LYS A 68 -0.79 -17.90 5.69
N GLU A 69 -1.41 -17.10 4.82
CA GLU A 69 -0.79 -16.60 3.59
C GLU A 69 0.38 -15.65 3.90
N ILE A 70 0.22 -14.69 4.82
CA ILE A 70 1.33 -13.81 5.27
C ILE A 70 2.51 -14.64 5.78
N LYS A 71 2.23 -15.68 6.59
CA LYS A 71 3.29 -16.58 7.08
C LYS A 71 3.94 -17.36 5.95
N LYS A 72 3.17 -17.86 4.98
CA LYS A 72 3.69 -18.56 3.79
C LYS A 72 4.67 -17.68 3.02
N PHE A 73 4.23 -16.49 2.60
CA PHE A 73 5.08 -15.55 1.86
C PHE A 73 6.26 -15.03 2.69
N GLY A 74 6.08 -14.80 3.99
CA GLY A 74 7.17 -14.44 4.89
C GLY A 74 8.25 -15.52 5.03
N THR A 75 7.86 -16.81 5.13
CA THR A 75 8.83 -17.92 5.13
C THR A 75 9.57 -18.03 3.79
N LEU A 76 8.87 -17.78 2.69
CA LEU A 76 9.46 -17.79 1.36
C LEU A 76 10.49 -16.65 1.19
N GLN A 77 10.16 -15.46 1.69
CA GLN A 77 11.05 -14.30 1.68
C GLN A 77 12.36 -14.58 2.44
N VAL A 78 12.26 -15.19 3.62
CA VAL A 78 13.45 -15.56 4.42
C VAL A 78 14.32 -16.58 3.67
N ARG A 79 13.70 -17.60 3.06
CA ARG A 79 14.41 -18.61 2.26
C ARG A 79 15.17 -17.97 1.09
N ILE A 80 14.49 -17.12 0.32
CA ILE A 80 15.05 -16.46 -0.87
C ILE A 80 16.18 -15.48 -0.49
N ARG A 81 16.04 -14.73 0.60
CA ARG A 81 17.13 -13.86 1.11
C ARG A 81 18.37 -14.66 1.53
N ALA A 82 18.19 -15.86 2.08
CA ALA A 82 19.31 -16.73 2.42
C ALA A 82 20.06 -17.22 1.17
N VAL A 83 19.34 -17.55 0.09
CA VAL A 83 19.94 -17.90 -1.21
C VAL A 83 20.72 -16.72 -1.78
N SER A 84 20.11 -15.52 -1.83
CA SER A 84 20.78 -14.29 -2.28
C SER A 84 22.10 -14.04 -1.55
N SER A 85 22.12 -14.17 -0.22
CA SER A 85 23.33 -13.97 0.58
C SER A 85 24.43 -14.98 0.24
N ARG A 86 24.08 -16.25 0.02
CA ARG A 86 25.04 -17.29 -0.37
C ARG A 86 25.60 -17.04 -1.77
N THR A 87 24.75 -16.62 -2.70
CA THR A 87 25.16 -16.27 -4.06
C THR A 87 26.11 -15.08 -4.07
N GLN A 88 25.84 -14.05 -3.25
CA GLN A 88 26.73 -12.90 -3.13
C GLN A 88 28.11 -13.28 -2.57
N GLU A 89 28.16 -14.20 -1.61
CA GLU A 89 29.43 -14.74 -1.09
C GLU A 89 30.21 -15.47 -2.20
N LYS A 90 29.53 -16.28 -3.02
CA LYS A 90 30.14 -16.95 -4.17
C LYS A 90 30.73 -15.97 -5.18
N ILE A 91 30.02 -14.90 -5.53
CA ILE A 91 30.55 -13.84 -6.40
C ILE A 91 31.83 -13.24 -5.83
N ASN A 92 31.85 -12.92 -4.53
CA ASN A 92 33.04 -12.37 -3.89
C ASN A 92 34.24 -13.33 -3.96
N THR A 93 34.01 -14.64 -3.78
CA THR A 93 35.06 -15.65 -3.93
C THR A 93 35.59 -15.74 -5.36
N LEU A 94 34.71 -15.67 -6.36
CA LEU A 94 35.09 -15.69 -7.77
C LEU A 94 35.87 -14.44 -8.19
N ILE A 95 35.51 -13.26 -7.68
CA ILE A 95 36.26 -12.02 -7.91
C ILE A 95 37.70 -12.15 -7.39
N ASN A 96 37.87 -12.71 -6.18
CA ASN A 96 39.20 -12.95 -5.62
C ASN A 96 39.99 -13.95 -6.46
N LEU A 97 39.36 -15.05 -6.87
CA LEU A 97 39.98 -16.06 -7.73
C LEU A 97 40.39 -15.48 -9.10
N LEU A 98 39.53 -14.66 -9.71
CA LEU A 98 39.78 -13.97 -10.97
C LEU A 98 41.04 -13.08 -10.87
N ASN A 99 41.18 -12.34 -9.77
CA ASN A 99 42.35 -11.50 -9.52
C ASN A 99 43.62 -12.33 -9.36
N LEU A 100 43.55 -13.48 -8.68
CA LEU A 100 44.68 -14.41 -8.56
C LEU A 100 45.09 -14.98 -9.93
N LYS A 101 44.12 -15.40 -10.75
CA LYS A 101 44.38 -15.96 -12.09
C LYS A 101 44.95 -14.92 -13.06
N LYS A 102 44.49 -13.66 -13.00
CA LYS A 102 45.08 -12.56 -13.76
C LYS A 102 46.55 -12.33 -13.41
N ARG A 103 46.90 -12.32 -12.11
CA ARG A 103 48.30 -12.23 -11.67
C ARG A 103 49.13 -13.43 -12.11
N ALA A 104 48.56 -14.64 -12.05
CA ALA A 104 49.24 -15.85 -12.52
C ALA A 104 49.53 -15.80 -14.03
N SER A 105 48.56 -15.34 -14.84
CA SER A 105 48.74 -15.12 -16.27
C SER A 105 49.87 -14.12 -16.56
N GLU A 106 49.91 -13.00 -15.84
CA GLU A 106 50.95 -11.98 -15.98
C GLU A 106 52.35 -12.52 -15.60
N ASN A 107 52.43 -13.30 -14.51
CA ASN A 107 53.67 -13.98 -14.11
C ASN A 107 54.14 -15.00 -15.16
N LEU A 108 53.23 -15.80 -15.73
CA LEU A 108 53.54 -16.76 -16.80
C LEU A 108 54.04 -16.06 -18.05
N ARG A 109 53.43 -14.92 -18.41
CA ARG A 109 53.89 -14.09 -19.53
C ARG A 109 55.30 -13.54 -19.30
N MET A 110 55.59 -13.04 -18.09
CA MET A 110 56.95 -12.60 -17.73
C MET A 110 57.95 -13.77 -17.77
N LEU A 111 57.56 -14.96 -17.30
CA LEU A 111 58.39 -16.16 -17.34
C LEU A 111 58.71 -16.58 -18.79
N ARG A 112 57.70 -16.56 -19.68
CA ARG A 112 57.86 -16.84 -21.11
C ARG A 112 58.84 -15.87 -21.76
N ASP A 113 58.66 -14.57 -21.53
CA ASP A 113 59.51 -13.52 -22.10
C ASP A 113 60.95 -13.63 -21.58
N ASN A 114 61.15 -14.04 -20.33
CA ASN A 114 62.48 -14.30 -19.75
C ASN A 114 63.14 -15.56 -20.34
N LEU A 115 62.38 -16.65 -20.52
CA LEU A 115 62.86 -17.89 -21.15
C LEU A 115 63.27 -17.67 -22.60
N GLN A 116 62.54 -16.83 -23.35
CA GLN A 116 62.91 -16.45 -24.71
C GLN A 116 64.20 -15.64 -24.77
N LYS A 117 64.42 -14.73 -23.79
CA LYS A 117 65.64 -13.91 -23.71
C LYS A 117 66.87 -14.68 -23.20
N GLN A 118 66.69 -15.64 -22.30
CA GLN A 118 67.77 -16.41 -21.65
C GLN A 118 67.90 -17.86 -22.14
N GLY A 119 67.18 -18.24 -23.21
CA GLY A 119 67.14 -19.62 -23.71
C GLY A 119 68.49 -20.17 -24.14
N ALA A 120 69.32 -19.35 -24.81
CA ALA A 120 70.63 -19.75 -25.31
C ALA A 120 71.63 -20.21 -24.21
N PRO A 121 71.81 -19.48 -23.08
CA PRO A 121 72.68 -19.96 -21.99
C PRO A 121 72.08 -21.11 -21.16
N LEU A 122 70.75 -21.19 -21.00
CA LEU A 122 70.10 -22.22 -20.15
C LEU A 122 69.96 -23.59 -20.85
N PHE A 123 69.78 -23.60 -22.17
CA PHE A 123 69.49 -24.80 -22.97
C PHE A 123 70.54 -25.09 -24.05
N SER A 124 71.81 -24.68 -23.85
CA SER A 124 72.91 -25.02 -24.75
C SER A 124 72.87 -26.48 -25.20
N SER A 125 72.77 -26.69 -26.52
CA SER A 125 72.71 -28.00 -27.21
C SER A 125 71.45 -28.86 -26.99
N HIS A 126 70.35 -28.29 -26.47
CA HIS A 126 69.11 -28.99 -26.09
C HIS A 126 67.85 -28.27 -26.62
N ASP A 127 67.82 -27.98 -27.93
CA ASP A 127 66.74 -27.22 -28.57
C ASP A 127 65.37 -27.91 -28.48
N LYS A 128 65.35 -29.25 -28.43
CA LYS A 128 64.11 -30.02 -28.30
C LYS A 128 63.45 -29.80 -26.95
N GLU A 129 64.22 -29.84 -25.87
CA GLU A 129 63.74 -29.59 -24.51
C GLU A 129 63.29 -28.14 -24.33
N PHE A 130 64.03 -27.18 -24.88
CA PHE A 130 63.65 -25.77 -24.88
C PHE A 130 62.30 -25.54 -25.56
N ASN A 131 62.14 -26.06 -26.78
CA ASN A 131 60.89 -25.94 -27.54
C ASN A 131 59.71 -26.64 -26.84
N ARG A 132 59.95 -27.77 -26.18
CA ARG A 132 58.92 -28.47 -25.38
C ARG A 132 58.49 -27.65 -24.16
N CYS A 133 59.42 -27.07 -23.41
CA CYS A 133 59.10 -26.20 -22.28
C CYS A 133 58.34 -24.94 -22.73
N LEU A 134 58.77 -24.30 -23.82
CA LEU A 134 58.10 -23.13 -24.37
C LEU A 134 56.68 -23.48 -24.84
N GLY A 135 56.51 -24.64 -25.50
CA GLY A 135 55.22 -25.16 -25.91
C GLY A 135 54.27 -25.37 -24.74
N LEU A 136 54.75 -26.01 -23.66
CA LEU A 136 53.96 -26.22 -22.43
C LEU A 136 53.55 -24.90 -21.78
N ILE A 137 54.44 -23.91 -21.72
CA ILE A 137 54.13 -22.58 -21.16
C ILE A 137 53.09 -21.84 -22.01
N ASN A 138 53.19 -21.92 -23.34
CA ASN A 138 52.19 -21.33 -24.24
C ASN A 138 50.83 -22.00 -24.07
N GLU A 139 50.79 -23.33 -23.97
CA GLU A 139 49.54 -24.05 -23.68
C GLU A 139 48.96 -23.63 -22.33
N SER A 140 49.80 -23.47 -21.31
CA SER A 140 49.40 -23.00 -19.98
C SER A 140 48.80 -21.60 -19.99
N GLU A 141 49.42 -20.67 -20.70
CA GLU A 141 48.91 -19.30 -20.87
C GLU A 141 47.53 -19.29 -21.55
N VAL A 142 47.35 -20.10 -22.60
CA VAL A 142 46.05 -20.25 -23.27
C VAL A 142 44.99 -20.82 -22.33
N ARG A 143 45.33 -21.84 -21.53
CA ARG A 143 44.42 -22.46 -20.55
C ARG A 143 44.02 -21.49 -19.46
N ILE A 144 44.96 -20.75 -18.87
CA ILE A 144 44.66 -19.75 -17.84
C ILE A 144 43.76 -18.64 -18.39
N ASN A 145 43.99 -18.17 -19.62
CA ASN A 145 43.10 -17.19 -20.23
C ASN A 145 41.68 -17.73 -20.43
N HIS A 146 41.56 -19.00 -20.83
CA HIS A 146 40.26 -19.69 -20.87
C HIS A 146 39.60 -19.82 -19.49
N GLU A 147 40.37 -20.11 -18.43
CA GLU A 147 39.86 -20.13 -17.06
C GLU A 147 39.37 -18.74 -16.61
N ILE A 148 40.11 -17.68 -16.94
CA ILE A 148 39.70 -16.28 -16.66
C ILE A 148 38.35 -15.98 -17.32
N ASP A 149 38.17 -16.39 -18.58
CA ASP A 149 36.90 -16.21 -19.31
C ASP A 149 35.77 -17.02 -18.67
N LEU A 150 36.03 -18.27 -18.26
CA LEU A 150 35.04 -19.11 -17.58
C LEU A 150 34.64 -18.53 -16.22
N ILE A 151 35.60 -18.13 -15.38
CA ILE A 151 35.35 -17.52 -14.08
C ILE A 151 34.54 -16.22 -14.25
N SER A 152 34.87 -15.42 -15.26
CA SER A 152 34.14 -14.18 -15.57
C SER A 152 32.69 -14.47 -15.98
N LYS A 153 32.47 -15.50 -16.82
CA LYS A 153 31.12 -15.96 -17.18
C LYS A 153 30.36 -16.49 -15.97
N THR A 154 30.97 -17.32 -15.13
CA THR A 154 30.34 -17.85 -13.91
C THR A 154 29.93 -16.70 -12.97
N SER A 155 30.80 -15.70 -12.79
CA SER A 155 30.48 -14.50 -12.00
C SER A 155 29.32 -13.70 -12.59
N SER A 156 29.24 -13.58 -13.93
CA SER A 156 28.11 -12.93 -14.60
C SER A 156 26.81 -13.70 -14.38
N THR A 157 26.83 -15.03 -14.55
CA THR A 157 25.64 -15.87 -14.36
C THR A 157 25.12 -15.79 -12.92
N TYR A 158 26.01 -15.78 -11.91
CA TYR A 158 25.57 -15.53 -10.53
C TYR A 158 24.98 -14.13 -10.32
N THR A 159 25.45 -13.12 -11.05
CA THR A 159 24.87 -11.77 -11.01
C THR A 159 23.45 -11.78 -11.59
N ASP A 160 23.23 -12.53 -12.68
CA ASP A 160 21.91 -12.73 -13.26
C ASP A 160 20.96 -13.45 -12.28
N VAL A 161 21.46 -14.46 -11.54
CA VAL A 161 20.71 -15.11 -10.45
C VAL A 161 20.28 -14.11 -9.38
N ILE A 162 21.17 -13.21 -8.95
CA ILE A 162 20.82 -12.17 -7.96
C ILE A 162 19.72 -11.24 -8.50
N ALA A 163 19.85 -10.77 -9.74
CA ALA A 163 18.86 -9.89 -10.34
C ALA A 163 17.47 -10.55 -10.41
N LEU A 164 17.44 -11.85 -10.73
CA LEU A 164 16.21 -12.64 -10.72
C LEU A 164 15.62 -12.77 -9.30
N ILE A 165 16.46 -13.10 -8.31
CA ILE A 165 16.04 -13.18 -6.90
C ILE A 165 15.45 -11.85 -6.41
N GLU A 166 16.08 -10.72 -6.73
CA GLU A 166 15.57 -9.39 -6.39
C GLU A 166 14.20 -9.12 -7.02
N SER A 167 13.99 -9.56 -8.26
CA SER A 167 12.68 -9.48 -8.92
C SER A 167 11.63 -10.31 -8.20
N ILE A 168 11.96 -11.53 -7.78
CA ILE A 168 11.05 -12.40 -7.02
C ILE A 168 10.72 -11.76 -5.67
N LEU A 169 11.72 -11.22 -4.96
CA LEU A 169 11.52 -10.52 -3.69
C LEU A 169 10.57 -9.33 -3.83
N LYS A 170 10.65 -8.55 -4.92
CA LYS A 170 9.72 -7.45 -5.18
C LYS A 170 8.27 -7.94 -5.32
N HIS A 171 8.04 -9.07 -6.00
CA HIS A 171 6.69 -9.64 -6.09
C HIS A 171 6.15 -10.10 -4.72
N ILE A 172 7.01 -10.70 -3.90
CA ILE A 172 6.65 -11.12 -2.54
C ILE A 172 6.37 -9.91 -1.64
N GLU A 173 7.22 -8.88 -1.69
CA GLU A 173 7.04 -7.66 -0.92
C GLU A 173 5.77 -6.92 -1.32
N PHE A 174 5.45 -6.90 -2.62
CA PHE A 174 4.17 -6.39 -3.12
C PHE A 174 2.99 -7.12 -2.49
N ILE A 175 2.93 -8.46 -2.57
CA ILE A 175 1.76 -9.20 -2.06
C ILE A 175 1.63 -9.15 -0.54
N VAL A 176 2.76 -9.17 0.18
CA VAL A 176 2.76 -8.99 1.64
C VAL A 176 2.25 -7.59 1.99
N GLY A 177 2.67 -6.56 1.26
CA GLY A 177 2.14 -5.20 1.41
C GLY A 177 0.64 -5.11 1.15
N GLU A 178 0.12 -5.82 0.15
CA GLU A 178 -1.32 -5.92 -0.12
C GLU A 178 -2.06 -6.64 1.01
N PHE A 179 -1.51 -7.73 1.55
CA PHE A 179 -2.11 -8.40 2.71
C PHE A 179 -2.10 -7.52 3.96
N ASP A 180 -1.01 -6.81 4.23
CA ASP A 180 -0.92 -5.85 5.32
C ASP A 180 -1.97 -4.74 5.13
N ALA A 181 -2.16 -4.27 3.88
CA ALA A 181 -3.22 -3.33 3.54
C ALA A 181 -4.62 -3.93 3.76
N ILE A 182 -4.87 -5.20 3.47
CA ILE A 182 -6.17 -5.86 3.77
C ILE A 182 -6.40 -6.02 5.26
N THR A 183 -5.38 -6.30 6.07
CA THR A 183 -5.52 -6.28 7.53
C THR A 183 -5.92 -4.91 8.07
N ILE A 184 -5.74 -3.82 7.30
CA ILE A 184 -6.32 -2.50 7.62
C ILE A 184 -7.85 -2.48 7.39
N TRP A 185 -8.36 -3.28 6.44
CA TRP A 185 -9.79 -3.42 6.15
C TRP A 185 -10.49 -4.53 6.97
N TYR A 186 -9.74 -5.51 7.50
CA TYR A 186 -10.23 -6.61 8.34
C TYR A 186 -9.73 -6.51 9.80
N ARG A 187 -9.57 -5.28 10.32
CA ARG A 187 -9.21 -5.03 11.72
C ARG A 187 -10.49 -5.08 12.57
N PRO A 188 -10.55 -5.84 13.68
CA PRO A 188 -11.70 -5.73 14.59
C PRO A 188 -11.81 -4.27 15.05
N GLU A 189 -13.01 -3.70 14.97
CA GLU A 189 -13.34 -2.28 15.23
C GLU A 189 -12.90 -1.73 16.60
N HIS A 190 -12.24 -2.54 17.45
CA HIS A 190 -11.95 -2.25 18.85
C HIS A 190 -10.47 -2.38 19.28
N ALA A 191 -9.53 -2.72 18.40
CA ALA A 191 -8.12 -2.89 18.79
C ALA A 191 -7.29 -1.59 18.64
N ILE A 192 -7.37 -0.72 19.65
CA ILE A 192 -6.53 0.49 19.79
C ILE A 192 -5.15 0.10 20.34
N THR A 193 -4.06 0.51 19.69
CA THR A 193 -2.71 0.28 20.24
C THR A 193 -2.31 1.39 21.23
N LEU A 194 -1.53 1.06 22.26
CA LEU A 194 -1.01 2.05 23.20
C LEU A 194 -0.14 3.11 22.50
N GLN A 195 0.57 2.71 21.45
CA GLN A 195 1.34 3.61 20.59
C GLN A 195 0.42 4.57 19.80
N GLY A 196 -0.73 4.09 19.32
CA GLY A 196 -1.75 4.91 18.68
C GLY A 196 -2.33 5.97 19.61
N ILE A 197 -2.60 5.64 20.88
CA ILE A 197 -3.04 6.61 21.90
C ILE A 197 -1.99 7.69 22.12
N ARG A 198 -0.70 7.30 22.23
CA ARG A 198 0.40 8.25 22.42
C ARG A 198 0.58 9.21 21.25
N ASN A 199 0.25 8.78 20.04
CA ASN A 199 0.38 9.59 18.82
C ASN A 199 -0.83 10.50 18.52
N VAL A 200 -1.91 10.43 19.31
CA VAL A 200 -3.12 11.26 19.10
C VAL A 200 -2.81 12.76 19.11
N ILE A 201 -2.03 13.24 20.08
CA ILE A 201 -1.73 14.66 20.22
C ILE A 201 -0.86 15.17 19.06
N PRO A 202 0.29 14.53 18.72
CA PRO A 202 1.08 14.90 17.55
C PRO A 202 0.31 14.87 16.23
N ASP A 203 -0.56 13.86 16.03
CA ASP A 203 -1.37 13.76 14.80
C ASP A 203 -2.38 14.91 14.69
N LEU A 204 -2.96 15.32 15.82
CA LEU A 204 -3.93 16.42 15.86
C LEU A 204 -3.24 17.78 15.66
N GLU A 205 -2.07 17.98 16.25
CA GLU A 205 -1.24 19.18 16.01
C GLU A 205 -0.88 19.33 14.54
N ARG A 206 -0.43 18.23 13.91
CA ARG A 206 -0.12 18.20 12.48
C ARG A 206 -1.34 18.50 11.61
N PHE A 207 -2.48 17.88 11.94
CA PHE A 207 -3.75 18.14 11.26
C PHE A 207 -4.14 19.62 11.30
N VAL A 208 -4.04 20.25 12.47
CA VAL A 208 -4.37 21.66 12.65
C VAL A 208 -3.37 22.57 11.90
N GLN A 209 -2.08 22.26 11.91
CA GLN A 209 -1.06 23.03 11.19
C GLN A 209 -1.26 22.99 9.67
N GLU A 210 -1.55 21.82 9.11
CA GLU A 210 -1.83 21.65 7.69
C GLU A 210 -3.13 22.36 7.29
N LEU A 211 -4.17 22.28 8.13
CA LEU A 211 -5.42 23.01 7.92
C LEU A 211 -5.21 24.53 7.95
N TYR A 212 -4.44 25.04 8.93
CA TYR A 212 -4.14 26.46 9.05
C TYR A 212 -3.35 26.99 7.86
N SER A 213 -2.38 26.19 7.38
CA SER A 213 -1.60 26.49 6.18
C SER A 213 -2.48 26.53 4.93
N PHE A 214 -3.42 25.60 4.78
CA PHE A 214 -4.38 25.62 3.69
C PHE A 214 -5.30 26.85 3.75
N ILE A 215 -5.87 27.17 4.92
CA ILE A 215 -6.73 28.35 5.10
C ILE A 215 -5.97 29.63 4.74
N GLY A 216 -4.70 29.74 5.12
CA GLY A 216 -3.84 30.89 4.77
C GLY A 216 -3.58 31.06 3.27
N GLN A 217 -3.77 30.01 2.46
CA GLN A 217 -3.61 30.03 1.00
C GLN A 217 -4.91 30.34 0.26
N ILE A 218 -6.07 30.37 0.95
CA ILE A 218 -7.36 30.69 0.34
C ILE A 218 -7.37 32.18 -0.04
N SER A 219 -7.10 32.46 -1.31
CA SER A 219 -7.26 33.79 -1.91
C SER A 219 -8.48 33.82 -2.83
N PRO A 220 -9.10 34.99 -3.07
CA PRO A 220 -10.18 35.11 -4.07
C PRO A 220 -9.78 34.63 -5.46
N ILE A 221 -8.48 34.73 -5.78
CA ILE A 221 -7.87 34.26 -7.04
C ILE A 221 -7.93 32.72 -7.16
N PHE A 222 -7.83 31.99 -6.05
CA PHE A 222 -7.97 30.53 -6.03
C PHE A 222 -9.35 30.06 -6.52
N ILE A 223 -10.42 30.77 -6.14
CA ILE A 223 -11.79 30.46 -6.57
C ILE A 223 -11.94 30.72 -8.08
N VAL A 224 -11.36 31.80 -8.59
CA VAL A 224 -11.37 32.14 -10.02
C VAL A 224 -10.66 31.06 -10.83
N HIS A 225 -9.47 30.61 -10.39
CA HIS A 225 -8.74 29.55 -11.08
C HIS A 225 -9.47 28.19 -11.05
N LEU A 226 -10.19 27.87 -9.97
CA LEU A 226 -11.00 26.64 -9.92
C LEU A 226 -12.13 26.65 -10.96
N VAL A 227 -12.73 27.83 -11.18
CA VAL A 227 -13.78 28.04 -12.20
C VAL A 227 -13.18 28.04 -13.60
N GLU A 228 -12.07 28.72 -13.84
CA GLU A 228 -11.38 28.76 -15.13
C GLU A 228 -10.94 27.38 -15.61
N GLN A 229 -10.35 26.56 -14.72
CA GLN A 229 -9.95 25.19 -15.05
C GLN A 229 -11.16 24.31 -15.42
N SER A 230 -12.31 24.54 -14.79
CA SER A 230 -13.54 23.79 -15.08
C SER A 230 -14.17 24.18 -16.42
N VAL A 231 -14.01 25.42 -16.87
CA VAL A 231 -14.51 25.92 -18.17
C VAL A 231 -13.67 25.43 -19.34
N GLN A 232 -12.38 25.17 -19.13
CA GLN A 232 -11.47 24.65 -20.17
C GLN A 232 -11.79 23.20 -20.61
N GLN A 233 -12.64 22.49 -19.86
CA GLN A 233 -13.08 21.13 -20.19
C GLN A 233 -14.61 21.08 -20.36
N PRO A 234 -15.14 21.35 -21.56
CA PRO A 234 -16.59 21.53 -21.77
C PRO A 234 -17.41 20.29 -21.38
N MET A 235 -16.90 19.07 -21.61
CA MET A 235 -17.56 17.83 -21.19
C MET A 235 -17.66 17.70 -19.67
N LEU A 236 -16.62 18.08 -18.93
CA LEU A 236 -16.61 18.05 -17.47
C LEU A 236 -17.59 19.10 -16.91
N PHE A 237 -17.63 20.28 -17.50
CA PHE A 237 -18.59 21.32 -17.15
C PHE A 237 -20.05 20.85 -17.33
N PHE A 238 -20.39 20.26 -18.48
CA PHE A 238 -21.73 19.72 -18.72
C PHE A 238 -22.09 18.60 -17.74
N TYR A 239 -21.15 17.71 -17.45
CA TYR A 239 -21.34 16.64 -16.47
C TYR A 239 -21.63 17.19 -15.07
N VAL A 240 -20.85 18.16 -14.60
CA VAL A 240 -21.06 18.83 -13.30
C VAL A 240 -22.41 19.56 -13.28
N LEU A 241 -22.78 20.24 -14.38
CA LEU A 241 -24.06 20.94 -14.50
C LEU A 241 -25.25 19.98 -14.41
N ILE A 242 -25.23 18.88 -15.16
CA ILE A 242 -26.30 17.85 -15.11
C ILE A 242 -26.41 17.29 -13.70
N GLN A 243 -25.28 17.01 -13.03
CA GLN A 243 -25.31 16.54 -11.65
C GLN A 243 -25.89 17.57 -10.68
N LEU A 244 -25.57 18.86 -10.83
CA LEU A 244 -26.15 19.92 -10.01
C LEU A 244 -27.67 20.02 -10.21
N LEU A 245 -28.12 19.99 -11.46
CA LEU A 245 -29.55 19.99 -11.81
C LEU A 245 -30.28 18.79 -11.22
N LEU A 246 -29.71 17.58 -11.33
CA LEU A 246 -30.29 16.36 -10.77
C LEU A 246 -30.45 16.45 -9.25
N ARG A 247 -29.50 17.05 -8.53
CA ARG A 247 -29.58 17.23 -7.07
C ARG A 247 -30.63 18.24 -6.67
N VAL A 248 -30.71 19.37 -7.36
CA VAL A 248 -31.77 20.37 -7.15
C VAL A 248 -33.12 19.71 -7.41
N PHE A 249 -33.25 18.95 -8.49
CA PHE A 249 -34.45 18.19 -8.80
C PHE A 249 -34.80 17.19 -7.70
N LEU A 250 -33.84 16.43 -7.17
CA LEU A 250 -34.06 15.48 -6.08
C LEU A 250 -34.55 16.18 -4.80
N ILE A 251 -33.91 17.30 -4.42
CA ILE A 251 -34.33 18.10 -3.27
C ILE A 251 -35.76 18.64 -3.47
N LEU A 252 -36.09 19.15 -4.66
CA LEU A 252 -37.44 19.61 -4.97
C LEU A 252 -38.47 18.47 -5.02
N ALA A 253 -38.10 17.30 -5.54
CA ALA A 253 -38.96 16.12 -5.55
C ALA A 253 -39.34 15.71 -4.11
N VAL A 254 -38.38 15.75 -3.18
CA VAL A 254 -38.64 15.52 -1.75
C VAL A 254 -39.66 16.52 -1.20
N ARG A 255 -39.60 17.80 -1.60
CA ARG A 255 -40.59 18.83 -1.20
C ARG A 255 -42.00 18.53 -1.71
N VAL A 256 -42.15 17.85 -2.85
CA VAL A 256 -43.45 17.48 -3.43
C VAL A 256 -43.97 16.17 -2.86
N VAL A 257 -43.09 15.21 -2.56
CA VAL A 257 -43.46 13.87 -2.06
C VAL A 257 -43.76 13.88 -0.57
N LEU A 258 -42.97 14.59 0.25
CA LEU A 258 -43.15 14.62 1.71
C LEU A 258 -44.54 15.08 2.17
N PRO A 259 -45.19 16.11 1.59
CA PRO A 259 -46.55 16.49 1.98
C PRO A 259 -47.59 15.40 1.71
N ARG A 260 -47.41 14.61 0.64
CA ARG A 260 -48.30 13.48 0.35
C ARG A 260 -48.12 12.38 1.39
N LEU A 261 -46.87 12.08 1.75
CA LEU A 261 -46.54 11.12 2.80
C LEU A 261 -47.12 11.57 4.16
N ARG A 262 -47.00 12.86 4.48
CA ARG A 262 -47.59 13.47 5.68
C ARG A 262 -49.10 13.23 5.74
N ASN A 263 -49.81 13.54 4.66
CA ASN A 263 -51.26 13.38 4.60
C ASN A 263 -51.67 11.91 4.73
N LEU A 264 -50.92 10.99 4.13
CA LEU A 264 -51.14 9.54 4.28
C LEU A 264 -50.96 9.08 5.74
N LEU A 265 -49.92 9.56 6.42
CA LEU A 265 -49.70 9.24 7.84
C LEU A 265 -50.81 9.79 8.75
N LEU A 266 -51.40 10.94 8.40
CA LEU A 266 -52.55 11.50 9.11
C LEU A 266 -53.82 10.68 8.87
N THR A 267 -54.07 10.19 7.64
CA THR A 267 -55.29 9.42 7.31
C THR A 267 -55.24 7.95 7.75
N CYS A 268 -54.06 7.38 7.99
CA CYS A 268 -53.88 6.01 8.47
C CYS A 268 -54.35 5.74 9.91
N GLU A 269 -55.03 6.68 10.56
CA GLU A 269 -55.45 6.59 11.98
C GLU A 269 -56.35 5.39 12.32
N TYR A 270 -57.00 4.76 11.33
CA TYR A 270 -57.98 3.68 11.50
C TYR A 270 -57.54 2.31 10.99
N ALA A 271 -56.35 2.17 10.41
CA ALA A 271 -55.86 0.89 9.91
C ALA A 271 -54.99 0.17 10.96
N ASN A 272 -55.48 -0.95 11.49
CA ASN A 272 -54.96 -1.76 12.61
C ASN A 272 -53.53 -2.36 12.44
N HIS A 273 -52.64 -1.79 11.63
CA HIS A 273 -51.35 -2.41 11.28
C HIS A 273 -50.11 -1.62 11.71
N ILE A 274 -50.21 -0.32 12.04
CA ILE A 274 -49.06 0.46 12.51
C ILE A 274 -49.30 0.90 13.96
N PRO A 275 -48.41 0.52 14.91
CA PRO A 275 -48.44 1.05 16.27
C PRO A 275 -48.48 2.59 16.26
N ASN A 276 -49.42 3.19 17.01
CA ASN A 276 -49.67 4.63 16.98
C ASN A 276 -48.41 5.47 17.27
N ILE A 277 -47.50 4.96 18.11
CA ILE A 277 -46.22 5.60 18.41
C ILE A 277 -45.30 5.68 17.18
N LEU A 278 -45.20 4.60 16.38
CA LEU A 278 -44.38 4.58 15.17
C LEU A 278 -44.93 5.53 14.10
N ARG A 279 -46.25 5.60 13.97
CA ARG A 279 -46.92 6.58 13.10
C ARG A 279 -46.60 8.02 13.52
N LEU A 280 -46.70 8.33 14.80
CA LEU A 280 -46.41 9.66 15.33
C LEU A 280 -44.92 10.04 15.20
N LEU A 281 -44.00 9.08 15.38
CA LEU A 281 -42.58 9.27 15.12
C LEU A 281 -42.31 9.55 13.64
N ALA A 282 -42.91 8.77 12.72
CA ALA A 282 -42.79 9.01 11.30
C ALA A 282 -43.37 10.38 10.89
N LEU A 283 -44.53 10.74 11.46
CA LEU A 283 -45.16 12.05 11.23
C LEU A 283 -44.28 13.19 11.75
N PHE A 284 -43.69 13.05 12.93
CA PHE A 284 -42.74 14.00 13.49
C PHE A 284 -41.55 14.22 12.54
N VAL A 285 -40.93 13.14 12.04
CA VAL A 285 -39.78 13.24 11.12
C VAL A 285 -40.18 13.96 9.84
N VAL A 286 -41.31 13.61 9.24
CA VAL A 286 -41.81 14.25 8.02
C VAL A 286 -42.11 15.74 8.26
N ASP A 287 -42.79 16.07 9.35
CA ASP A 287 -43.13 17.46 9.70
C ASP A 287 -41.88 18.29 10.01
N TYR A 288 -40.89 17.72 10.70
CA TYR A 288 -39.60 18.36 10.95
C TYR A 288 -38.85 18.66 9.65
N VAL A 289 -38.76 17.69 8.73
CA VAL A 289 -38.08 17.87 7.44
C VAL A 289 -38.79 18.91 6.59
N LEU A 290 -40.13 18.94 6.60
CA LEU A 290 -40.91 19.96 5.88
C LEU A 290 -40.71 21.36 6.49
N HIS A 291 -40.69 21.47 7.81
CA HIS A 291 -40.54 22.75 8.51
C HIS A 291 -39.13 23.34 8.34
N TYR A 292 -38.09 22.52 8.44
CA TYR A 292 -36.68 22.94 8.29
C TYR A 292 -36.08 22.55 6.93
N PHE A 293 -36.92 22.45 5.90
CA PHE A 293 -36.52 21.98 4.57
C PHE A 293 -35.35 22.76 3.97
N VAL A 294 -35.34 24.09 4.13
CA VAL A 294 -34.26 24.94 3.58
C VAL A 294 -32.93 24.66 4.27
N LEU A 295 -32.93 24.56 5.60
CA LEU A 295 -31.74 24.25 6.40
C LEU A 295 -31.18 22.88 6.00
N LEU A 296 -32.01 21.83 6.07
CA LEU A 296 -31.58 20.47 5.71
C LEU A 296 -31.20 20.36 4.23
N GLY A 297 -31.90 21.09 3.35
CA GLY A 297 -31.65 21.14 1.92
C GLY A 297 -30.30 21.76 1.56
N ILE A 298 -29.92 22.88 2.18
CA ILE A 298 -28.61 23.52 2.00
C ILE A 298 -27.50 22.53 2.39
N TRP A 299 -27.59 21.93 3.58
CA TRP A 299 -26.58 20.97 4.02
C TRP A 299 -26.51 19.75 3.10
N THR A 300 -27.66 19.19 2.72
CA THR A 300 -27.74 18.02 1.82
C THR A 300 -27.14 18.34 0.45
N PHE A 301 -27.36 19.54 -0.06
CA PHE A 301 -26.78 19.98 -1.33
C PHE A 301 -25.25 19.99 -1.29
N PHE A 302 -24.65 20.63 -0.28
CA PHE A 302 -23.19 20.64 -0.11
C PHE A 302 -22.62 19.25 0.21
N TYR A 303 -23.33 18.47 1.04
CA TYR A 303 -22.95 17.09 1.32
C TYR A 303 -22.86 16.25 0.05
N LEU A 304 -23.81 16.38 -0.88
CA LEU A 304 -23.79 15.67 -2.15
C LEU A 304 -22.67 16.16 -3.07
N ILE A 305 -22.30 17.45 -3.04
CA ILE A 305 -21.13 17.96 -3.80
C ILE A 305 -19.85 17.28 -3.31
N VAL A 306 -19.65 17.22 -1.99
CA VAL A 306 -18.49 16.59 -1.34
C VAL A 306 -18.50 15.07 -1.58
N ARG A 307 -19.62 14.38 -1.34
CA ARG A 307 -19.74 12.92 -1.47
C ARG A 307 -19.40 12.40 -2.87
N PHE A 308 -19.79 13.13 -3.90
CA PHE A 308 -19.54 12.76 -5.30
C PHE A 308 -18.24 13.36 -5.86
N HIS A 309 -17.39 13.94 -5.01
CA HIS A 309 -16.05 14.43 -5.37
C HIS A 309 -16.02 15.39 -6.56
N ILE A 310 -17.03 16.28 -6.66
CA ILE A 310 -17.04 17.31 -7.72
C ILE A 310 -15.84 18.25 -7.57
N ILE A 311 -15.52 18.59 -6.32
CA ILE A 311 -14.32 19.35 -6.00
C ILE A 311 -13.24 18.34 -5.65
N SER A 312 -12.20 18.20 -6.47
CA SER A 312 -11.13 17.22 -6.23
C SER A 312 -10.20 17.58 -5.07
N ASN A 313 -10.32 18.78 -4.50
CA ASN A 313 -9.47 19.24 -3.41
C ASN A 313 -9.94 18.67 -2.06
N HIS A 314 -9.16 17.74 -1.51
CA HIS A 314 -9.42 17.06 -0.23
C HIS A 314 -9.55 18.03 0.96
N TYR A 315 -8.84 19.16 0.97
CA TYR A 315 -8.95 20.15 2.07
C TYR A 315 -10.32 20.84 2.10
N VAL A 316 -10.97 21.02 0.94
CA VAL A 316 -12.34 21.55 0.89
C VAL A 316 -13.33 20.59 1.53
N HIS A 317 -13.10 19.27 1.39
CA HIS A 317 -13.93 18.25 2.03
C HIS A 317 -13.71 18.23 3.54
N ILE A 318 -12.45 18.37 3.99
CA ILE A 318 -12.11 18.49 5.42
C ILE A 318 -12.84 19.67 6.06
N LEU A 319 -12.77 20.86 5.43
CA LEU A 319 -13.45 22.06 5.91
C LEU A 319 -14.97 21.89 5.95
N PHE A 320 -15.56 21.24 4.95
CA PHE A 320 -17.00 20.95 4.95
C PHE A 320 -17.41 20.07 6.14
N TYR A 321 -16.65 19.01 6.44
CA TYR A 321 -16.96 18.14 7.58
C TYR A 321 -16.79 18.86 8.92
N LEU A 322 -15.76 19.70 9.07
CA LEU A 322 -15.59 20.53 10.28
C LEU A 322 -16.72 21.56 10.43
N ALA A 323 -17.09 22.26 9.36
CA ALA A 323 -18.21 23.21 9.36
C ALA A 323 -19.57 22.52 9.57
N SER A 324 -19.69 21.24 9.21
CA SER A 324 -20.90 20.46 9.47
C SER A 324 -21.15 20.21 10.96
N ILE A 325 -20.12 20.26 11.82
CA ILE A 325 -20.29 20.06 13.27
C ILE A 325 -21.25 21.12 13.85
N PRO A 326 -20.93 22.43 13.84
CA PRO A 326 -21.83 23.44 14.40
C PRO A 326 -23.17 23.50 13.65
N TYR A 327 -23.17 23.27 12.33
CA TYR A 327 -24.37 23.30 11.51
C TYR A 327 -25.38 22.21 11.91
N VAL A 328 -24.93 20.97 11.99
CA VAL A 328 -25.80 19.83 12.31
C VAL A 328 -26.19 19.84 13.78
N LEU A 329 -25.32 20.29 14.69
CA LEU A 329 -25.69 20.53 16.09
C LEU A 329 -26.83 21.54 16.21
N TYR A 330 -26.77 22.64 15.45
CA TYR A 330 -27.85 23.62 15.42
C TYR A 330 -29.16 23.02 14.86
N ALA A 331 -29.08 22.21 13.80
CA ALA A 331 -30.25 21.50 13.27
C ALA A 331 -30.85 20.52 14.31
N PHE A 332 -30.02 19.78 15.05
CA PHE A 332 -30.46 18.89 16.13
C PHE A 332 -31.12 19.66 17.27
N PHE A 333 -30.55 20.78 17.70
CA PHE A 333 -31.14 21.65 18.71
C PHE A 333 -32.56 22.11 18.30
N LEU A 334 -32.72 22.56 17.06
CA LEU A 334 -34.04 22.88 16.51
C LEU A 334 -34.98 21.67 16.47
N GLY A 335 -34.45 20.48 16.14
CA GLY A 335 -35.20 19.23 16.15
C GLY A 335 -35.72 18.84 17.52
N ILE A 336 -34.92 19.02 18.58
CA ILE A 336 -35.33 18.78 19.96
C ILE A 336 -36.46 19.75 20.36
N HIS A 337 -36.32 21.04 20.05
CA HIS A 337 -37.37 22.03 20.33
C HIS A 337 -38.68 21.73 19.56
N TYR A 338 -38.55 21.32 18.31
CA TYR A 338 -39.69 20.90 17.49
C TYR A 338 -40.35 19.65 18.06
N PHE A 339 -39.55 18.66 18.51
CA PHE A 339 -40.04 17.44 19.13
C PHE A 339 -40.85 17.71 20.39
N VAL A 340 -40.37 18.60 21.27
CA VAL A 340 -41.09 19.00 22.47
C VAL A 340 -42.45 19.61 22.12
N SER A 341 -42.47 20.51 21.13
CA SER A 341 -43.70 21.16 20.67
C SER A 341 -44.68 20.16 20.04
N PHE A 342 -44.17 19.24 19.23
CA PHE A 342 -44.93 18.16 18.59
C PHE A 342 -45.52 17.21 19.63
N ASN A 343 -44.70 16.72 20.57
CA ASN A 343 -45.14 15.79 21.61
C ASN A 343 -46.19 16.45 22.53
N ARG A 344 -46.05 17.76 22.85
CA ARG A 344 -47.09 18.52 23.57
C ARG A 344 -48.40 18.63 22.79
N LYS A 345 -48.34 18.89 21.48
CA LYS A 345 -49.51 18.98 20.60
C LYS A 345 -50.28 17.66 20.50
N HIS A 346 -49.57 16.53 20.61
CA HIS A 346 -50.13 15.18 20.58
C HIS A 346 -50.30 14.58 21.98
N ASN A 347 -50.56 15.40 23.01
CA ASN A 347 -50.87 14.96 24.38
C ASN A 347 -49.83 14.00 25.00
N PHE A 348 -48.55 14.21 24.71
CA PHE A 348 -47.43 13.40 25.22
C PHE A 348 -47.48 11.92 24.78
N ALA A 349 -48.05 11.64 23.61
CA ALA A 349 -48.23 10.28 23.10
C ALA A 349 -46.93 9.54 22.76
N ILE A 350 -45.81 10.23 22.53
CA ILE A 350 -44.51 9.59 22.24
C ILE A 350 -43.73 9.36 23.54
N ILE A 351 -43.63 10.41 24.38
CA ILE A 351 -42.92 10.36 25.67
C ILE A 351 -43.77 11.07 26.71
N SER A 352 -43.99 10.43 27.85
CA SER A 352 -44.78 11.02 28.93
C SER A 352 -44.12 12.29 29.47
N ARG A 353 -44.94 13.17 30.04
CA ARG A 353 -44.50 14.47 30.58
C ARG A 353 -43.38 14.31 31.63
N ASP A 354 -43.47 13.28 32.47
CA ASP A 354 -42.53 13.05 33.58
C ASP A 354 -41.13 12.65 33.11
N TYR A 355 -41.02 12.01 31.94
CA TYR A 355 -39.73 11.58 31.37
C TYR A 355 -39.15 12.57 30.35
N LEU A 356 -39.93 13.55 29.89
CA LEU A 356 -39.54 14.45 28.79
C LEU A 356 -38.24 15.22 29.08
N ASP A 357 -38.09 15.80 30.27
CA ASP A 357 -36.89 16.59 30.61
C ASP A 357 -35.64 15.72 30.78
N ARG A 358 -35.79 14.46 31.19
CA ARG A 358 -34.68 13.50 31.25
C ARG A 358 -34.29 13.07 29.85
N PHE A 359 -35.28 12.77 29.01
CA PHE A 359 -35.06 12.39 27.62
C PHE A 359 -34.33 13.49 26.82
N ILE A 360 -34.76 14.75 26.94
CA ILE A 360 -34.13 15.88 26.26
C ILE A 360 -32.66 16.00 26.64
N ARG A 361 -32.34 15.87 27.94
CA ARG A 361 -30.95 15.98 28.42
C ARG A 361 -30.07 14.87 27.85
N VAL A 362 -30.52 13.62 27.92
CA VAL A 362 -29.80 12.47 27.37
C VAL A 362 -29.63 12.62 25.86
N LEU A 363 -30.70 12.93 25.13
CA LEU A 363 -30.67 13.09 23.69
C LEU A 363 -29.75 14.24 23.25
N SER A 364 -29.73 15.35 23.99
CA SER A 364 -28.84 16.48 23.69
C SER A 364 -27.39 16.07 23.86
N ILE A 365 -27.01 15.48 25.00
CA ILE A 365 -25.64 15.05 25.27
C ILE A 365 -25.17 14.04 24.22
N LEU A 366 -26.01 13.05 23.91
CA LEU A 366 -25.71 12.03 22.91
C LEU A 366 -25.56 12.64 21.51
N SER A 367 -26.42 13.59 21.15
CA SER A 367 -26.32 14.30 19.86
C SER A 367 -25.03 15.13 19.77
N TYR A 368 -24.67 15.85 20.84
CA TYR A 368 -23.42 16.62 20.90
C TYR A 368 -22.19 15.73 20.68
N ALA A 369 -22.13 14.59 21.36
CA ALA A 369 -21.04 13.64 21.23
C ALA A 369 -21.00 13.00 19.84
N MET A 370 -22.11 12.41 19.40
CA MET A 370 -22.21 11.67 18.13
C MET A 370 -21.88 12.56 16.92
N VAL A 371 -22.49 13.75 16.84
CA VAL A 371 -22.28 14.68 15.71
C VAL A 371 -20.82 15.12 15.67
N SER A 372 -20.25 15.52 16.81
CA SER A 372 -18.85 15.95 16.89
C SER A 372 -17.90 14.82 16.49
N ILE A 373 -18.08 13.62 17.03
CA ILE A 373 -17.22 12.47 16.76
C ILE A 373 -17.31 12.03 15.30
N VAL A 374 -18.52 11.88 14.75
CA VAL A 374 -18.73 11.39 13.38
C VAL A 374 -18.11 12.33 12.35
N PHE A 375 -18.38 13.64 12.47
CA PHE A 375 -17.87 14.62 11.51
C PHE A 375 -16.37 14.88 11.67
N PHE A 376 -15.87 14.96 12.92
CA PHE A 376 -14.44 15.12 13.16
C PHE A 376 -13.65 13.91 12.66
N ARG A 377 -14.17 12.69 12.89
CA ARG A 377 -13.61 11.46 12.31
C ARG A 377 -13.60 11.50 10.79
N LYS A 378 -14.69 11.94 10.14
CA LYS A 378 -14.75 12.05 8.68
C LYS A 378 -13.77 13.08 8.13
N ALA A 379 -13.58 14.20 8.82
CA ALA A 379 -12.56 15.18 8.47
C ALA A 379 -11.15 14.55 8.50
N LEU A 380 -10.81 13.83 9.57
CA LEU A 380 -9.51 13.16 9.70
C LEU A 380 -9.28 12.06 8.65
N MET A 381 -10.30 11.24 8.37
CA MET A 381 -10.23 10.20 7.33
C MET A 381 -10.04 10.75 5.92
N THR A 382 -10.45 11.99 5.69
CA THR A 382 -10.31 12.65 4.39
C THR A 382 -8.92 13.26 4.23
N GLY A 383 -8.21 13.50 5.34
CA GLY A 383 -6.79 13.84 5.31
C GLY A 383 -5.94 12.62 4.94
N ILE A 384 -4.80 12.86 4.28
CA ILE A 384 -3.84 11.82 3.85
C ILE A 384 -3.02 11.32 5.07
N TYR A 385 -3.68 11.00 6.17
CA TYR A 385 -3.07 10.48 7.39
C TYR A 385 -3.26 8.97 7.46
N HIS A 386 -2.70 8.25 6.48
CA HIS A 386 -2.79 6.80 6.38
C HIS A 386 -2.17 6.03 7.58
N LYS A 387 -1.48 6.74 8.48
CA LYS A 387 -0.83 6.18 9.69
C LYS A 387 -1.53 6.52 11.01
N SER A 388 -2.53 7.42 11.02
CA SER A 388 -3.15 7.85 12.28
C SER A 388 -4.22 6.85 12.76
N GLU A 389 -4.11 6.39 14.00
CA GLU A 389 -5.14 5.55 14.64
C GLU A 389 -6.32 6.39 15.21
N LEU A 390 -6.24 7.72 15.15
CA LEU A 390 -7.23 8.63 15.74
C LEU A 390 -8.66 8.43 15.21
N PRO A 391 -8.91 8.22 13.89
CA PRO A 391 -10.25 7.92 13.40
C PRO A 391 -10.85 6.61 13.95
N ALA A 392 -10.01 5.63 14.29
CA ALA A 392 -10.45 4.36 14.87
C ALA A 392 -10.74 4.51 16.38
N ILE A 393 -9.92 5.28 17.09
CA ILE A 393 -10.16 5.64 18.50
C ILE A 393 -11.50 6.37 18.63
N LEU A 394 -11.76 7.35 17.76
CA LEU A 394 -13.03 8.08 17.72
C LEU A 394 -14.24 7.17 17.46
N LEU A 395 -14.10 6.17 16.59
CA LEU A 395 -15.16 5.18 16.36
C LEU A 395 -15.44 4.34 17.60
N ALA A 396 -14.38 3.87 18.28
CA ALA A 396 -14.51 3.09 19.50
C ALA A 396 -15.16 3.91 20.63
N VAL A 397 -14.78 5.19 20.78
CA VAL A 397 -15.44 6.12 21.71
C VAL A 397 -16.92 6.27 21.36
N ASN A 398 -17.26 6.40 20.07
CA ASN A 398 -18.65 6.47 19.62
C ASN A 398 -19.45 5.22 20.01
N PHE A 399 -18.84 4.03 19.85
CA PHE A 399 -19.46 2.76 20.21
C PHE A 399 -19.69 2.64 21.71
N ILE A 400 -18.70 3.03 22.53
CA ILE A 400 -18.84 3.05 24.00
C ILE A 400 -19.99 3.98 24.42
N ILE A 401 -20.09 5.17 23.81
CA ILE A 401 -21.17 6.13 24.11
C ILE A 401 -22.56 5.61 23.76
N ILE A 402 -22.68 4.74 22.74
CA ILE A 402 -23.97 4.12 22.37
C ILE A 402 -24.33 2.95 23.30
N GLN A 403 -23.33 2.28 23.88
CA GLN A 403 -23.53 1.14 24.78
C GLN A 403 -23.86 1.53 26.24
N VAL A 404 -23.43 2.72 26.66
CA VAL A 404 -23.73 3.32 27.97
C VAL A 404 -25.06 4.07 27.91
#